data_AF-A0A1V3QZL4-F1
#
_entry.id   AF-A0A1V3QZL4-F1
#
_cell.length_a   1.000
_cell.length_b   1.000
_cell.length_c   1.000
_cell.angle_alpha   90.00
_cell.angle_beta   90.00
_cell.angle_gamma   90.00
#
_symmetry.space_group_name_H-M   'P 1'
#
loop_
_entity.id
_entity.type
_entity.pdbx_description
1 polymer ?
#
loop_
_entity_poly.entity_id
_entity_poly.type
_entity_poly.pdbx_seq_one_letter_code
_entity_poly.pdbx_strand_id
1 'polypeptide(L)'
;MTTKQIQAIGNFLTYYRTDLNYIRKFQDFKNGKITAENYIKKDVGSFYSFLIEFRVVRNFLSGTVDKLLAETSTWIKTENSDDVDLFAQKLANSGLTRGNVMASMASKILFLNNPWEIIPMDSLARKTLNQKQNKYAIYNQNLIEFRKQNETIFESLINYTNPLTNIIHDEFKDLENLNLICKNRIVDKLLWTNGK
;
A
#
# COMPACT_ATOMS: atom_id res chain seq x y z
N MET A 1 -10.22 -22.14 -11.30
CA MET A 1 -9.77 -21.20 -10.26
C MET A 1 -9.48 -21.99 -8.98
N THR A 2 -8.35 -21.77 -8.32
CA THR A 2 -7.95 -22.51 -7.09
C THR A 2 -8.57 -21.89 -5.83
N THR A 3 -8.58 -22.61 -4.71
CA THR A 3 -9.04 -22.08 -3.41
C THR A 3 -8.29 -20.81 -3.00
N LYS A 4 -6.97 -20.76 -3.24
CA LYS A 4 -6.16 -19.57 -2.97
C LYS A 4 -6.55 -18.38 -3.86
N GLN A 5 -6.86 -18.62 -5.13
CA GLN A 5 -7.34 -17.55 -6.02
C GLN A 5 -8.72 -17.02 -5.59
N ILE A 6 -9.64 -17.90 -5.18
CA ILE A 6 -10.97 -17.50 -4.68
C ILE A 6 -10.83 -16.66 -3.40
N GLN A 7 -9.99 -17.09 -2.46
CA GLN A 7 -9.69 -16.34 -1.25
C GLN A 7 -9.04 -14.97 -1.55
N ALA A 8 -8.13 -14.91 -2.52
CA ALA A 8 -7.53 -13.65 -2.95
C ALA A 8 -8.57 -12.69 -3.53
N ILE A 9 -9.50 -13.17 -4.37
CA ILE A 9 -10.64 -12.37 -4.85
C ILE A 9 -11.50 -11.88 -3.69
N GLY A 10 -11.86 -12.75 -2.76
CA GLY A 10 -12.68 -12.37 -1.60
C GLY A 10 -12.03 -11.26 -0.78
N ASN A 11 -10.72 -11.39 -0.50
CA ASN A 11 -9.97 -10.34 0.19
C ASN A 11 -9.91 -9.05 -0.65
N PHE A 12 -9.68 -9.16 -1.96
CA PHE A 12 -9.62 -8.00 -2.85
C PHE A 12 -10.94 -7.24 -2.85
N LEU A 13 -12.06 -7.91 -3.10
CA LEU A 13 -13.39 -7.27 -3.14
C LEU A 13 -13.79 -6.67 -1.78
N THR A 14 -13.35 -7.28 -0.67
CA THR A 14 -13.61 -6.76 0.69
C THR A 14 -12.92 -5.42 0.94
N TYR A 15 -11.65 -5.27 0.51
CA TYR A 15 -10.83 -4.12 0.89
C TYR A 15 -10.66 -3.07 -0.21
N TYR A 16 -10.93 -3.39 -1.48
CA TYR A 16 -10.55 -2.54 -2.61
C TYR A 16 -11.13 -1.12 -2.52
N ARG A 17 -12.42 -0.99 -2.18
CA ARG A 17 -13.07 0.32 -1.99
C ARG A 17 -12.40 1.14 -0.87
N THR A 18 -12.05 0.48 0.24
CA THR A 18 -11.37 1.13 1.38
C THR A 18 -9.94 1.53 1.02
N ASP A 19 -9.21 0.68 0.28
CA ASP A 19 -7.88 0.99 -0.23
C ASP A 19 -7.90 2.26 -1.12
N LEU A 20 -8.87 2.34 -2.05
CA LEU A 20 -9.05 3.53 -2.89
C LEU A 20 -9.41 4.77 -2.07
N ASN A 21 -10.20 4.62 -1.01
CA ASN A 21 -10.51 5.74 -0.12
C ASN A 21 -9.27 6.27 0.61
N TYR A 22 -8.38 5.40 1.10
CA TYR A 22 -7.11 5.83 1.68
C TYR A 22 -6.21 6.53 0.65
N ILE A 23 -6.12 5.99 -0.57
CA ILE A 23 -5.37 6.61 -1.67
C ILE A 23 -5.93 8.02 -1.94
N ARG A 24 -7.25 8.15 -2.16
CA ARG A 24 -7.89 9.45 -2.43
C ARG A 24 -7.66 10.46 -1.32
N LYS A 25 -7.83 10.07 -0.06
CA LYS A 25 -7.59 10.97 1.08
C LYS A 25 -6.13 11.39 1.19
N PHE A 26 -5.20 10.51 0.86
CA PHE A 26 -3.78 10.87 0.79
C PHE A 26 -3.49 11.86 -0.34
N GLN A 27 -4.06 11.67 -1.52
CA GLN A 27 -3.92 12.60 -2.65
C GLN A 27 -4.58 13.96 -2.34
N ASP A 28 -5.73 13.97 -1.69
CA ASP A 28 -6.37 15.20 -1.21
C ASP A 28 -5.48 15.94 -0.21
N PHE A 29 -4.84 15.24 0.73
CA PHE A 29 -3.85 15.81 1.64
C PHE A 29 -2.63 16.37 0.89
N LYS A 30 -2.05 15.59 -0.03
CA LYS A 30 -0.89 15.99 -0.86
C LYS A 30 -1.19 17.27 -1.65
N ASN A 31 -2.42 17.41 -2.14
CA ASN A 31 -2.90 18.56 -2.91
C ASN A 31 -3.46 19.70 -2.05
N GLY A 32 -3.35 19.63 -0.72
CA GLY A 32 -3.79 20.70 0.19
C GLY A 32 -5.30 20.82 0.38
N LYS A 33 -6.10 19.85 -0.08
CA LYS A 33 -7.56 19.83 0.13
C LYS A 33 -7.97 19.39 1.53
N ILE A 34 -7.06 18.71 2.25
CA ILE A 34 -7.24 18.28 3.64
C ILE A 34 -6.03 18.75 4.44
N THR A 35 -6.25 19.37 5.60
CA THR A 35 -5.17 19.80 6.49
C THR A 35 -4.58 18.62 7.25
N ALA A 36 -3.34 18.75 7.74
CA ALA A 36 -2.69 17.71 8.54
C ALA A 36 -3.50 17.37 9.80
N GLU A 37 -4.04 18.38 10.49
CA GLU A 37 -4.81 18.23 11.72
C GLU A 37 -6.09 17.43 11.50
N ASN A 38 -6.74 17.61 10.35
CA ASN A 38 -7.91 16.82 9.98
C ASN A 38 -7.52 15.41 9.54
N TYR A 39 -6.39 15.25 8.84
CA TYR A 39 -5.98 13.97 8.28
C TYR A 39 -5.46 12.97 9.32
N ILE A 40 -5.09 13.42 10.53
CA ILE A 40 -4.67 12.55 11.64
C ILE A 40 -5.80 12.19 12.62
N LYS A 41 -7.03 12.70 12.42
CA LYS A 41 -8.18 12.36 13.25
C LYS A 41 -8.53 10.88 13.10
N LYS A 42 -9.27 10.31 14.06
CA LYS A 42 -9.65 8.88 14.05
C LYS A 42 -10.80 8.54 13.09
N ASP A 43 -11.01 9.38 12.07
CA ASP A 43 -12.07 9.22 11.10
C ASP A 43 -11.70 8.18 10.02
N VAL A 44 -12.71 7.61 9.36
CA VAL A 44 -12.50 6.64 8.27
C VAL A 44 -11.77 7.30 7.10
N GLY A 45 -10.73 6.64 6.59
CA GLY A 45 -9.92 7.16 5.48
C GLY A 45 -8.81 8.11 5.91
N SER A 46 -8.70 8.43 7.20
CA SER A 46 -7.62 9.23 7.74
C SER A 46 -6.27 8.49 7.74
N PHE A 47 -5.18 9.23 7.87
CA PHE A 47 -3.85 8.64 8.04
C PHE A 47 -3.79 7.78 9.31
N TYR A 48 -4.48 8.20 10.38
CA TYR A 48 -4.54 7.41 11.61
C TYR A 48 -5.22 6.06 11.40
N SER A 49 -6.41 6.04 10.80
CA SER A 49 -7.15 4.79 10.56
C SER A 49 -6.39 3.88 9.60
N PHE A 50 -5.75 4.44 8.58
CA PHE A 50 -4.83 3.72 7.69
C PHE A 50 -3.73 3.00 8.46
N LEU A 51 -2.99 3.70 9.33
CA LEU A 51 -1.85 3.12 10.03
C LEU A 51 -2.27 1.97 10.96
N ILE A 52 -3.47 2.04 11.55
CA ILE A 52 -4.04 0.97 12.37
C ILE A 52 -4.44 -0.22 11.50
N GLU A 53 -5.22 0.01 10.44
CA GLU A 53 -5.75 -1.05 9.57
C GLU A 53 -4.63 -1.83 8.87
N PHE A 54 -3.63 -1.12 8.35
CA PHE A 54 -2.46 -1.71 7.71
C PHE A 54 -1.40 -2.22 8.71
N ARG A 55 -1.68 -2.13 10.01
CA ARG A 55 -0.80 -2.55 11.11
C ARG A 55 0.61 -1.97 10.98
N VAL A 56 0.70 -0.72 10.53
CA VAL A 56 1.97 0.01 10.37
C VAL A 56 2.57 0.29 11.74
N VAL A 57 1.73 0.66 12.72
CA VAL A 57 2.12 0.89 14.11
C VAL A 57 1.10 0.21 15.02
N ARG A 58 1.58 -0.58 16.01
CA ARG A 58 0.69 -1.32 16.93
C ARG A 58 0.26 -0.51 18.15
N ASN A 59 1.11 0.41 18.63
CA ASN A 59 0.85 1.28 19.78
C ASN A 59 1.42 2.68 19.49
N PHE A 60 0.57 3.68 19.29
CA PHE A 60 1.02 5.06 19.12
C PHE A 60 1.40 5.67 20.46
N LEU A 61 2.66 6.06 20.60
CA LEU A 61 2.99 7.11 21.57
C LEU A 61 2.40 8.43 21.06
N SER A 62 1.93 9.28 21.97
CA SER A 62 1.39 10.60 21.62
C SER A 62 2.35 11.37 20.70
N GLY A 63 1.84 12.00 19.64
CA GLY A 63 2.63 12.77 18.66
C GLY A 63 3.40 11.96 17.61
N THR A 64 3.40 10.62 17.68
CA THR A 64 4.11 9.79 16.68
C THR A 64 3.45 9.85 15.30
N VAL A 65 2.11 9.93 15.25
CA VAL A 65 1.34 10.03 14.00
C VAL A 65 1.66 11.34 13.29
N ASP A 66 1.64 12.44 14.04
CA ASP A 66 1.94 13.79 13.58
C ASP A 66 3.35 13.87 12.98
N LYS A 67 4.34 13.39 13.73
CA LYS A 67 5.74 13.35 13.26
C LYS A 67 5.89 12.48 12.02
N LEU A 68 5.26 11.30 11.99
CA LEU A 68 5.29 10.43 10.82
C LEU A 68 4.65 11.08 9.60
N LEU A 69 3.51 11.74 9.76
CA LEU A 69 2.84 12.46 8.68
C LEU A 69 3.70 13.63 8.19
N ALA A 70 4.35 14.37 9.09
CA ALA A 70 5.26 15.47 8.74
C ALA A 70 6.49 14.99 7.94
N GLU A 71 7.12 13.90 8.39
CA GLU A 71 8.24 13.27 7.66
C GLU A 71 7.80 12.75 6.29
N THR A 72 6.61 12.15 6.21
CA THR A 72 6.01 11.67 4.94
C THR A 72 5.72 12.83 4.01
N SER A 73 5.08 13.90 4.49
CA SER A 73 4.74 15.10 3.72
C SER A 73 5.98 15.80 3.16
N THR A 74 7.08 15.80 3.92
CA THR A 74 8.36 16.31 3.46
C THR A 74 8.96 15.38 2.39
N TRP A 75 8.90 14.07 2.61
CA TRP A 75 9.48 13.07 1.71
C TRP A 75 8.85 13.06 0.31
N ILE A 76 7.52 13.09 0.24
CA ILE A 76 6.78 13.01 -1.04
C ILE A 76 6.97 14.22 -1.95
N LYS A 77 7.69 15.26 -1.49
CA LYS A 77 8.06 16.45 -2.27
C LYS A 77 9.50 16.38 -2.79
N THR A 78 10.22 15.30 -2.51
CA THR A 78 11.60 15.09 -2.98
C THR A 78 11.63 14.33 -4.31
N GLU A 79 12.75 14.40 -5.02
CA GLU A 79 12.98 13.64 -6.26
C GLU A 79 12.94 12.12 -6.05
N ASN A 80 13.25 11.65 -4.83
CA ASN A 80 13.24 10.23 -4.46
C ASN A 80 11.92 9.83 -3.77
N SER A 81 10.82 10.52 -4.03
CA SER A 81 9.54 10.35 -3.32
C SER A 81 9.01 8.91 -3.32
N ASP A 82 9.39 8.10 -4.30
CA ASP A 82 8.98 6.70 -4.44
C ASP A 82 10.05 5.66 -4.00
N ASP A 83 11.23 6.11 -3.54
CA ASP A 83 12.25 5.21 -3.02
C ASP A 83 11.92 4.75 -1.60
N VAL A 84 11.33 3.56 -1.51
CA VAL A 84 10.93 2.91 -0.25
C VAL A 84 12.11 2.65 0.68
N ASP A 85 13.27 2.24 0.15
CA ASP A 85 14.41 1.85 0.97
C ASP A 85 15.06 3.09 1.60
N LEU A 86 15.21 4.17 0.83
CA LEU A 86 15.70 5.45 1.36
C LEU A 86 14.71 6.06 2.35
N PHE A 87 13.39 5.98 2.09
CA PHE A 87 12.39 6.45 3.04
C PHE A 87 12.45 5.67 4.36
N ALA A 88 12.60 4.34 4.30
CA ALA A 88 12.78 3.51 5.48
C ALA A 88 14.01 3.90 6.30
N GLN A 89 15.12 4.24 5.63
CA GLN A 89 16.33 4.74 6.29
C GLN A 89 16.12 6.12 6.93
N LYS A 90 15.42 7.04 6.26
CA LYS A 90 15.05 8.35 6.83
C LYS A 90 14.22 8.20 8.09
N LEU A 91 13.20 7.33 8.08
CA LEU A 91 12.37 7.06 9.26
C LEU A 91 13.20 6.48 10.42
N ALA A 92 14.15 5.59 10.13
CA ALA A 92 15.09 5.08 11.13
C ALA A 92 15.95 6.18 11.75
N ASN A 93 16.54 7.04 10.91
CA ASN A 93 17.40 8.15 11.34
C ASN A 93 16.63 9.21 12.14
N SER A 94 15.34 9.41 11.86
CA SER A 94 14.47 10.34 12.61
C SER A 94 14.08 9.84 14.02
N GLY A 95 14.43 8.59 14.35
CA GLY A 95 14.08 7.93 15.61
C GLY A 95 12.64 7.38 15.67
N LEU A 96 11.82 7.59 14.63
CA LEU A 96 10.43 7.11 14.57
C LEU A 96 10.31 5.58 14.70
N THR A 97 11.31 4.85 14.22
CA THR A 97 11.38 3.38 14.29
C THR A 97 12.48 2.89 15.23
N ARG A 98 12.93 3.73 16.18
CA ARG A 98 14.00 3.43 17.14
C ARG A 98 15.29 2.94 16.46
N GLY A 99 15.65 3.57 15.34
CA GLY A 99 16.82 3.20 14.54
C GLY A 99 16.65 1.96 13.64
N ASN A 100 15.49 1.29 13.66
CA ASN A 100 15.27 0.11 12.81
C ASN A 100 14.81 0.52 11.41
N VAL A 101 15.46 0.02 10.38
CA VAL A 101 15.03 0.22 8.99
C VAL A 101 13.80 -0.65 8.71
N MET A 102 12.62 -0.03 8.58
CA MET A 102 11.34 -0.73 8.43
C MET A 102 10.75 -0.56 7.02
N ALA A 103 11.34 -1.23 6.02
CA ALA A 103 10.87 -1.17 4.63
C ALA A 103 9.39 -1.63 4.45
N SER A 104 8.89 -2.53 5.30
CA SER A 104 7.47 -2.90 5.30
C SER A 104 6.54 -1.74 5.69
N MET A 105 6.96 -0.92 6.65
CA MET A 105 6.22 0.29 7.04
C MET A 105 6.32 1.36 5.95
N ALA A 106 7.52 1.60 5.44
CA ALA A 106 7.76 2.59 4.38
C ALA A 106 6.96 2.27 3.11
N SER A 107 6.98 1.02 2.63
CA SER A 107 6.22 0.61 1.43
C SER A 107 4.72 0.78 1.58
N LYS A 108 4.15 0.51 2.77
CA LYS A 108 2.72 0.75 3.03
C LYS A 108 2.37 2.23 2.94
N ILE A 109 3.20 3.10 3.50
CA ILE A 109 2.96 4.55 3.46
C ILE A 109 3.13 5.08 2.04
N LEU A 110 4.23 4.73 1.35
CA LEU A 110 4.48 5.21 -0.01
C LEU A 110 3.55 4.62 -1.05
N PHE A 111 2.92 3.46 -0.78
CA PHE A 111 1.81 2.96 -1.58
C PHE A 111 0.67 4.00 -1.73
N LEU A 112 0.42 4.83 -0.71
CA LEU A 112 -0.58 5.89 -0.83
C LEU A 112 -0.15 7.01 -1.80
N ASN A 113 1.16 7.24 -1.95
CA ASN A 113 1.73 8.23 -2.87
C ASN A 113 1.71 7.74 -4.32
N ASN A 114 2.17 6.51 -4.55
CA ASN A 114 2.30 5.89 -5.87
C ASN A 114 1.73 4.45 -5.85
N PRO A 115 0.39 4.30 -5.85
CA PRO A 115 -0.28 2.99 -5.76
C PRO A 115 -0.18 2.16 -7.04
N TRP A 116 0.21 2.77 -8.16
CA TRP A 116 0.35 2.11 -9.45
C TRP A 116 1.76 1.48 -9.66
N GLU A 117 2.76 1.86 -8.88
CA GLU A 117 4.09 1.21 -8.90
C GLU A 117 4.41 0.47 -7.59
N ILE A 118 3.98 0.99 -6.44
CA ILE A 118 4.34 0.45 -5.14
C ILE A 118 3.30 -0.57 -4.68
N ILE A 119 3.71 -1.83 -4.50
CA ILE A 119 2.90 -2.83 -3.79
C ILE A 119 3.47 -2.98 -2.37
N PRO A 120 2.64 -2.82 -1.32
CA PRO A 120 3.11 -2.94 0.06
C PRO A 120 3.87 -4.24 0.33
N MET A 121 5.03 -4.11 0.98
CA MET A 121 5.80 -5.27 1.43
C MET A 121 5.36 -5.68 2.84
N ASP A 122 5.13 -6.97 3.05
CA ASP A 122 4.97 -7.58 4.38
C ASP A 122 5.45 -9.02 4.43
N SER A 123 5.31 -9.64 5.61
CA SER A 123 5.80 -11.00 5.87
C SER A 123 5.16 -12.06 4.99
N LEU A 124 3.87 -11.94 4.64
CA LEU A 124 3.18 -12.95 3.82
C LEU A 124 3.62 -12.81 2.37
N ALA A 125 3.64 -11.59 1.85
CA ALA A 125 4.10 -11.34 0.48
C ALA A 125 5.57 -11.77 0.30
N ARG A 126 6.42 -11.46 1.28
CA ARG A 126 7.83 -11.91 1.27
C ARG A 126 7.97 -13.43 1.33
N LYS A 127 7.10 -14.13 2.07
CA LYS A 127 7.10 -15.60 2.11
C LYS A 127 6.77 -16.18 0.74
N THR A 128 5.78 -15.62 0.03
CA THR A 128 5.48 -16.02 -1.36
C THR A 128 6.63 -15.77 -2.32
N LEU A 129 7.31 -14.63 -2.18
CA LEU A 129 8.45 -14.26 -3.02
C LEU A 129 9.77 -14.91 -2.57
N ASN A 130 9.75 -15.80 -1.58
CA ASN A 130 10.95 -16.44 -1.00
C ASN A 130 12.03 -15.44 -0.55
N GLN A 131 11.62 -14.25 -0.08
CA GLN A 131 12.53 -13.16 0.28
C GLN A 131 12.84 -13.10 1.78
N LYS A 132 14.12 -13.29 2.12
CA LYS A 132 14.63 -13.19 3.50
C LYS A 132 15.12 -11.78 3.87
N GLN A 133 15.53 -10.98 2.90
CA GLN A 133 16.07 -9.64 3.09
C GLN A 133 14.96 -8.62 3.39
N ASN A 134 15.23 -7.65 4.26
CA ASN A 134 14.33 -6.53 4.53
C ASN A 134 14.68 -5.32 3.63
N LYS A 135 14.57 -5.52 2.30
CA LYS A 135 14.91 -4.52 1.30
C LYS A 135 13.85 -4.52 0.18
N TYR A 136 13.26 -3.36 -0.07
CA TYR A 136 12.19 -3.21 -1.05
C TYR A 136 12.68 -3.34 -2.49
N ALA A 137 13.89 -2.88 -2.81
CA ALA A 137 14.44 -3.06 -4.16
C ALA A 137 14.52 -4.55 -4.57
N ILE A 138 14.88 -5.43 -3.63
CA ILE A 138 14.90 -6.89 -3.84
C ILE A 138 13.46 -7.42 -3.97
N TYR A 139 12.53 -6.90 -3.15
CA TYR A 139 11.11 -7.23 -3.23
C TYR A 139 10.52 -6.89 -4.59
N ASN A 140 10.82 -5.71 -5.11
CA ASN A 140 10.32 -5.28 -6.41
C ASN A 140 10.88 -6.15 -7.55
N GLN A 141 12.16 -6.54 -7.48
CA GLN A 141 12.74 -7.46 -8.45
C GLN A 141 12.03 -8.82 -8.44
N ASN A 142 11.81 -9.40 -7.27
CA ASN A 142 11.09 -10.67 -7.14
C ASN A 142 9.61 -10.56 -7.57
N LEU A 143 9.00 -9.41 -7.31
CA LEU A 143 7.63 -9.11 -7.71
C LEU A 143 7.49 -9.06 -9.24
N ILE A 144 8.46 -8.50 -9.97
CA ILE A 144 8.47 -8.49 -11.44
C ILE A 144 8.46 -9.91 -11.98
N GLU A 145 9.28 -10.80 -11.40
CA GLU A 145 9.32 -12.21 -11.81
C GLU A 145 8.02 -12.93 -11.47
N PHE A 146 7.51 -12.75 -10.25
CA PHE A 146 6.21 -13.29 -9.85
C PHE A 146 5.10 -12.84 -10.80
N ARG A 147 5.14 -11.59 -11.26
CA ARG A 147 4.13 -11.08 -12.19
C ARG A 147 4.16 -11.82 -13.52
N LYS A 148 5.35 -11.96 -14.12
CA LYS A 148 5.53 -12.68 -15.39
C LYS A 148 5.02 -14.12 -15.30
N GLN A 149 5.32 -14.81 -14.21
CA GLN A 149 4.92 -16.20 -14.01
C GLN A 149 3.41 -16.40 -13.81
N ASN A 150 2.68 -15.35 -13.39
CA ASN A 150 1.27 -15.42 -13.02
C ASN A 150 0.37 -14.52 -13.87
N GLU A 151 0.85 -13.99 -15.00
CA GLU A 151 0.13 -12.99 -15.80
C GLU A 151 -1.28 -13.48 -16.22
N THR A 152 -1.38 -14.71 -16.72
CA THR A 152 -2.66 -15.32 -17.12
C THR A 152 -3.63 -15.49 -15.94
N ILE A 153 -3.11 -15.72 -14.74
CA ILE A 153 -3.91 -15.78 -13.52
C ILE A 153 -4.46 -14.38 -13.23
N PHE A 154 -3.63 -13.34 -13.30
CA PHE A 154 -4.09 -11.98 -13.03
C PHE A 154 -5.16 -11.53 -14.02
N GLU A 155 -4.96 -11.77 -15.31
CA GLU A 155 -5.96 -11.47 -16.34
C GLU A 155 -7.29 -12.17 -16.05
N SER A 156 -7.24 -13.45 -15.68
CA SER A 156 -8.44 -14.20 -15.31
C SER A 156 -9.15 -13.59 -14.08
N LEU A 157 -8.41 -13.22 -13.03
CA LEU A 157 -9.03 -12.61 -11.84
C LEU A 157 -9.60 -11.22 -12.14
N ILE A 158 -8.88 -10.39 -12.90
CA ILE A 158 -9.34 -9.05 -13.32
C ILE A 158 -10.65 -9.18 -14.11
N ASN A 159 -10.68 -10.07 -15.11
CA ASN A 159 -11.88 -10.27 -15.91
C ASN A 159 -13.06 -10.74 -15.07
N TYR A 160 -12.81 -11.60 -14.08
CA TYR A 160 -13.84 -12.10 -13.17
C TYR A 160 -14.39 -11.00 -12.24
N THR A 161 -13.53 -10.12 -11.73
CA THR A 161 -13.93 -9.05 -10.80
C THR A 161 -14.41 -7.78 -11.49
N ASN A 162 -14.17 -7.66 -12.81
CA ASN A 162 -14.39 -6.43 -13.59
C ASN A 162 -15.78 -5.79 -13.40
N PRO A 163 -16.90 -6.55 -13.44
CA PRO A 163 -18.22 -5.96 -13.25
C PRO A 163 -18.39 -5.25 -11.90
N LEU A 164 -17.78 -5.77 -10.83
CA LEU A 164 -17.83 -5.18 -9.49
C LEU A 164 -16.81 -4.05 -9.34
N THR A 165 -15.61 -4.20 -9.91
CA THR A 165 -14.59 -3.15 -9.82
C THR A 165 -14.98 -1.91 -10.61
N ASN A 166 -15.69 -2.04 -11.73
CA ASN A 166 -16.17 -0.89 -12.51
C ASN A 166 -17.17 -0.04 -11.73
N ILE A 167 -18.07 -0.68 -10.97
CA ILE A 167 -18.99 0.05 -10.06
C ILE A 167 -18.21 0.85 -9.03
N ILE A 168 -17.14 0.28 -8.47
CA ILE A 168 -16.28 0.98 -7.53
C ILE A 168 -15.53 2.11 -8.25
N HIS A 169 -14.95 1.86 -9.43
CA HIS A 169 -14.22 2.88 -10.20
C HIS A 169 -15.07 4.12 -10.49
N ASP A 170 -16.37 3.94 -10.71
CA ASP A 170 -17.29 5.05 -10.92
C ASP A 170 -17.35 6.04 -9.73
N GLU A 171 -17.09 5.58 -8.51
CA GLU A 171 -17.06 6.40 -7.29
C GLU A 171 -15.71 7.10 -7.04
N PHE A 172 -14.66 6.72 -7.77
CA PHE A 172 -13.28 7.19 -7.58
C PHE A 172 -12.66 7.71 -8.88
N LYS A 173 -13.47 8.24 -9.81
CA LYS A 173 -13.03 8.76 -11.12
C LYS A 173 -11.98 9.86 -11.04
N ASP A 174 -11.85 10.49 -9.88
CA ASP A 174 -10.83 11.50 -9.58
C ASP A 174 -9.43 10.92 -9.34
N LEU A 175 -9.30 9.60 -9.17
CA LEU A 175 -8.02 8.91 -9.07
C LEU A 175 -7.48 8.52 -10.44
N GLU A 176 -6.20 8.78 -10.66
CA GLU A 176 -5.49 8.36 -11.85
C GLU A 176 -5.19 6.86 -11.82
N ASN A 177 -5.04 6.26 -13.00
CA ASN A 177 -4.55 4.88 -13.18
C ASN A 177 -5.33 3.79 -12.41
N LEU A 178 -6.64 3.96 -12.23
CA LEU A 178 -7.51 3.02 -11.49
C LEU A 178 -7.34 1.56 -11.93
N ASN A 179 -7.18 1.30 -13.23
CA ASN A 179 -6.96 -0.05 -13.77
C ASN A 179 -5.63 -0.66 -13.27
N LEU A 180 -4.56 0.14 -13.22
CA LEU A 180 -3.26 -0.31 -12.75
C LEU A 180 -3.26 -0.49 -11.22
N ILE A 181 -3.94 0.41 -10.49
CA ILE A 181 -4.18 0.23 -9.05
C ILE A 181 -4.93 -1.08 -8.81
N CYS A 182 -6.03 -1.32 -9.54
CA CYS A 182 -6.81 -2.57 -9.47
C CYS A 182 -5.93 -3.81 -9.64
N LYS A 183 -5.15 -3.86 -10.74
CA LYS A 183 -4.20 -4.95 -11.01
C LYS A 183 -3.23 -5.13 -9.85
N ASN A 184 -2.62 -4.06 -9.34
CA ASN A 184 -1.69 -4.13 -8.22
C ASN A 184 -2.32 -4.63 -6.93
N ARG A 185 -3.56 -4.23 -6.62
CA ARG A 185 -4.29 -4.74 -5.44
C ARG A 185 -4.65 -6.21 -5.57
N ILE A 186 -4.97 -6.70 -6.77
CA ILE A 186 -5.15 -8.14 -7.01
C ILE A 186 -3.84 -8.90 -6.78
N VAL A 187 -2.72 -8.39 -7.30
CA VAL A 187 -1.38 -8.96 -7.08
C VAL A 187 -1.06 -9.04 -5.58
N ASP A 188 -1.30 -7.95 -4.83
CA ASP A 188 -1.13 -7.89 -3.37
C ASP A 188 -1.91 -9.00 -2.65
N LYS A 189 -3.20 -9.19 -2.98
CA LYS A 189 -4.03 -10.22 -2.30
C LYS A 189 -3.67 -11.64 -2.68
N LEU A 190 -3.15 -11.87 -3.89
CA LEU A 190 -2.57 -13.16 -4.27
C LEU A 190 -1.30 -13.46 -3.50
N LEU A 191 -0.39 -12.49 -3.35
CA LEU A 191 0.81 -12.63 -2.53
C LEU A 191 0.45 -12.96 -1.08
N TRP A 192 -0.52 -12.24 -0.49
CA TRP A 192 -1.00 -12.54 0.86
C TRP A 192 -1.52 -13.97 1.01
N THR A 193 -2.36 -14.41 0.08
CA THR A 193 -3.05 -15.68 0.19
C THR A 193 -2.13 -16.86 -0.12
N ASN A 194 -1.16 -16.68 -1.01
CA ASN A 194 -0.13 -17.67 -1.27
C ASN A 194 0.83 -17.84 -0.09
N GLY A 195 1.10 -16.76 0.65
CA GLY A 195 2.01 -16.74 1.80
C GLY A 195 1.42 -17.25 3.10
N LYS A 196 0.08 -17.39 3.21
CA LYS A 196 -0.55 -18.12 4.31
C LYS A 196 -0.10 -19.58 4.26
#